data_AF-A0A349LY86-F1
#
_entry.id   AF-A0A349LY86-F1
#
_cell.length_a   1.000
_cell.length_b   1.000
_cell.length_c   1.000
_cell.angle_alpha   90.00
_cell.angle_beta   90.00
_cell.angle_gamma   90.00
#
_symmetry.space_group_name_H-M   'P 1'
#
loop_
_entity.id
_entity.type
_entity.pdbx_description
1 polymer ?
#
loop_
_entity_poly.entity_id
_entity_poly.type
_entity_poly.pdbx_seq_one_letter_code
_entity_poly.pdbx_strand_id
1 'polypeptide(L)'
;MLGREGKISMNMVTSVAELPALRPIANTMLSNLEFVAGKTYADFNPESDHVAEYGLAALVAGGLAAKKLGLLALAAAFFAKFAKLIIAGALALGYGVKTLFGRKKAEPDA
;
A
#
# COMPACT_ATOMS: atom_id res chain seq x y z
N MET A 1 13.10 -11.55 21.82
CA MET A 1 13.87 -11.85 20.59
C MET A 1 12.89 -11.97 19.41
N LEU A 2 13.33 -11.69 18.18
CA LEU A 2 12.54 -11.87 16.95
C LEU A 2 13.05 -13.07 16.16
N GLY A 3 12.15 -13.98 15.81
CA GLY A 3 12.40 -15.05 14.86
C GLY A 3 11.89 -14.67 13.47
N ARG A 4 12.26 -15.46 12.47
CA ARG A 4 11.80 -15.29 11.07
C ARG A 4 10.31 -15.53 10.90
N GLU A 5 9.75 -16.39 11.74
CA GLU A 5 8.35 -16.81 11.68
C GLU A 5 7.46 -16.15 12.74
N GLY A 6 8.02 -15.26 13.57
CA GLY A 6 7.25 -14.58 14.60
C GLY A 6 8.07 -14.11 15.80
N LYS A 7 7.37 -13.80 16.88
CA LYS A 7 7.97 -13.34 18.14
C LYS A 7 7.55 -14.24 19.29
N ILE A 8 8.46 -14.44 20.24
CA ILE A 8 8.13 -15.05 21.53
C ILE A 8 7.85 -13.91 22.52
N SER A 9 6.73 -14.02 23.23
CA SER A 9 6.33 -13.07 24.28
C SER A 9 6.16 -13.83 25.59
N MET A 10 6.83 -13.36 26.63
CA MET A 10 6.71 -13.88 27.99
C MET A 10 6.21 -12.75 28.89
N ASN A 11 5.08 -12.98 29.54
CA ASN A 11 4.46 -12.01 30.43
C ASN A 11 4.43 -12.59 31.84
N MET A 12 5.00 -11.87 32.80
CA MET A 12 4.98 -12.23 34.21
C MET A 12 4.03 -11.30 34.94
N VAL A 13 3.02 -11.87 35.59
CA VAL A 13 2.04 -11.13 36.40
C VAL A 13 2.31 -11.44 37.86
N THR A 14 2.60 -10.42 38.67
CA THR A 14 2.89 -10.54 40.10
C THR A 14 2.53 -9.25 40.84
N SER A 15 2.56 -9.29 42.17
CA SER A 15 2.37 -8.13 43.04
C SER A 15 3.64 -7.28 43.12
N VAL A 16 3.50 -5.98 43.43
CA VAL A 16 4.63 -5.05 43.52
C VAL A 16 5.64 -5.46 44.59
N ALA A 17 5.17 -6.07 45.68
CA ALA A 17 6.01 -6.53 46.78
C ALA A 17 6.97 -7.66 46.38
N GLU A 18 6.60 -8.48 45.41
CA GLU A 18 7.37 -9.65 44.95
C GLU A 18 8.32 -9.33 43.79
N LEU A 19 8.15 -8.18 43.14
CA LEU A 19 8.99 -7.75 42.01
C LEU A 19 10.51 -7.86 42.27
N PRO A 20 11.07 -7.43 43.43
CA PRO A 20 12.51 -7.52 43.66
C PRO A 20 13.01 -8.97 43.71
N ALA A 21 12.21 -9.88 44.24
CA ALA A 21 12.55 -11.30 44.39
C ALA A 21 12.40 -12.06 43.06
N LEU A 22 11.41 -11.69 42.24
CA LEU A 22 11.11 -12.38 40.98
C LEU A 22 11.88 -11.85 39.78
N ARG A 23 12.39 -10.61 39.83
CA ARG A 23 13.18 -10.01 38.74
C ARG A 23 14.42 -10.81 38.32
N PRO A 24 15.26 -11.35 39.24
CA PRO A 24 16.38 -12.20 38.87
C PRO A 24 15.92 -13.49 38.16
N ILE A 25 14.85 -14.10 38.65
CA ILE A 25 14.27 -15.32 38.08
C ILE A 25 13.76 -15.06 36.66
N ALA A 26 13.05 -13.94 36.47
CA ALA A 26 12.59 -13.50 35.16
C ALA A 26 13.77 -13.32 34.18
N ASN A 27 14.85 -12.68 34.62
CA ASN A 27 16.05 -12.50 33.79
C ASN A 27 16.69 -13.83 33.41
N THR A 28 16.79 -14.80 34.33
CA THR A 28 17.28 -16.15 34.03
C THR A 28 16.39 -16.87 33.03
N MET A 29 15.07 -16.76 33.16
CA MET A 29 14.14 -17.35 32.18
C MET A 29 14.29 -16.71 30.80
N LEU A 30 14.48 -15.39 30.73
CA LEU A 30 14.71 -14.67 29.48
C LEU A 30 16.06 -15.03 28.84
N SER A 31 17.13 -15.23 29.63
CA SER A 31 18.46 -15.57 29.09
C SER A 31 18.52 -16.98 28.51
N ASN A 32 17.71 -17.90 29.03
CA ASN A 32 17.60 -19.27 28.50
C ASN A 32 16.71 -19.36 27.25
N LEU A 33 16.10 -18.25 26.84
CA LEU A 33 15.14 -18.23 25.74
C LEU A 33 15.86 -17.83 24.45
N GLU A 34 16.34 -18.83 23.73
CA GLU A 34 17.01 -18.67 22.44
C GLU A 34 16.17 -19.33 21.33
N PHE A 35 16.18 -18.71 20.14
CA PHE A 35 15.56 -19.34 18.97
C PHE A 35 16.46 -20.46 18.46
N VAL A 36 15.84 -21.55 18.00
CA VAL A 36 16.57 -22.63 17.33
C VAL A 36 17.36 -22.05 16.15
N ALA A 37 18.60 -22.49 15.97
CA ALA A 37 19.45 -22.07 14.86
C ALA A 37 18.72 -22.21 13.50
N GLY A 38 18.85 -21.21 12.63
CA GLY A 38 18.13 -21.15 11.37
C GLY A 38 16.73 -20.53 11.47
N LYS A 39 16.17 -20.34 12.67
CA LYS A 39 14.87 -19.66 12.87
C LYS A 39 15.03 -18.24 13.42
N THR A 40 16.25 -17.81 13.71
CA THR A 40 16.52 -16.44 14.17
C THR A 40 16.32 -15.45 13.02
N TYR A 41 15.92 -14.22 13.30
CA TYR A 41 15.79 -13.18 12.27
C TYR A 41 17.08 -12.95 11.46
N ALA A 42 18.25 -13.17 12.07
CA ALA A 42 19.53 -13.03 11.41
C ALA A 42 19.77 -14.11 10.32
N ASP A 43 19.10 -15.26 10.43
CA ASP A 43 19.23 -16.39 9.51
C ASP A 43 18.29 -16.28 8.29
N PHE A 44 17.99 -15.06 7.83
CA PHE A 44 17.05 -14.83 6.71
C PHE A 44 17.42 -15.67 5.48
N ASN A 45 16.42 -16.35 4.90
CA ASN A 45 16.61 -17.13 3.67
C ASN A 45 15.75 -16.54 2.53
N PRO A 46 16.37 -16.03 1.44
CA PRO A 46 15.65 -15.44 0.32
C PRO A 46 14.79 -16.44 -0.47
N GLU A 47 15.02 -17.76 -0.35
CA GLU A 47 14.25 -18.78 -1.05
C GLU A 47 12.94 -19.14 -0.33
N SER A 48 12.91 -19.05 1.00
CA SER A 48 11.76 -19.48 1.81
C SER A 48 11.01 -18.33 2.47
N ASP A 49 11.70 -17.22 2.75
CA ASP A 49 11.12 -16.12 3.50
C ASP A 49 10.40 -15.14 2.60
N HIS A 50 9.22 -14.72 3.04
CA HIS A 50 8.42 -13.76 2.31
C HIS A 50 9.07 -12.37 2.38
N VAL A 51 9.64 -11.92 1.26
CA VAL A 51 10.05 -10.54 1.06
C VAL A 51 8.85 -9.76 0.55
N ALA A 52 8.56 -8.60 1.15
CA ALA A 52 7.52 -7.73 0.66
C ALA A 52 7.74 -7.39 -0.84
N GLU A 53 6.72 -7.64 -1.65
CA GLU A 53 6.74 -7.38 -3.11
C GLU A 53 7.06 -5.91 -3.43
N TYR A 54 6.70 -5.00 -2.52
CA TYR A 54 7.00 -3.59 -2.59
C TYR A 54 8.20 -3.26 -1.70
N GLY A 55 9.36 -3.08 -2.32
CA GLY A 55 10.56 -2.63 -1.62
C GLY A 55 10.46 -1.18 -1.14
N LEU A 56 11.30 -0.80 -0.18
CA LEU A 56 11.45 0.58 0.29
C LEU A 56 11.67 1.57 -0.87
N ALA A 57 12.35 1.15 -1.93
CA ALA A 57 12.54 1.95 -3.14
C ALA A 57 11.21 2.31 -3.82
N ALA A 58 10.25 1.37 -3.91
CA ALA A 58 8.93 1.62 -4.46
C ALA A 58 8.10 2.54 -3.55
N LEU A 59 8.22 2.37 -2.22
CA LEU A 59 7.55 3.25 -1.26
C LEU A 59 8.09 4.69 -1.32
N VAL A 60 9.40 4.85 -1.41
CA VAL A 60 10.06 6.15 -1.52
C VAL A 60 9.75 6.80 -2.87
N ALA A 61 9.90 6.05 -3.97
CA ALA A 61 9.57 6.55 -5.31
C ALA A 61 8.08 6.91 -5.44
N GLY A 62 7.19 6.06 -4.91
CA GLY A 62 5.76 6.30 -4.85
C GLY A 62 5.41 7.51 -3.98
N GLY A 63 6.06 7.69 -2.83
CA GLY A 63 5.89 8.86 -1.97
C GLY A 63 6.39 10.15 -2.62
N LEU A 64 7.54 10.13 -3.30
CA LEU A 64 8.04 11.27 -4.07
C LEU A 64 7.16 11.60 -5.27
N ALA A 65 6.69 10.59 -5.99
CA ALA A 65 5.76 10.74 -7.08
C ALA A 65 4.44 11.33 -6.59
N ALA A 66 3.83 10.78 -5.54
CA ALA A 66 2.60 11.32 -4.96
C ALA A 66 2.77 12.80 -4.52
N LYS A 67 3.92 13.15 -3.93
CA LYS A 67 4.21 14.52 -3.51
C LYS A 67 4.42 15.49 -4.68
N LYS A 68 5.06 15.05 -5.77
CA LYS A 68 5.46 15.94 -6.89
C LYS A 68 4.47 15.95 -8.06
N LEU A 69 3.83 14.83 -8.33
CA LEU A 69 2.93 14.63 -9.47
C LEU A 69 1.48 14.94 -9.10
N GLY A 70 1.09 14.83 -7.83
CA GLY A 70 -0.23 15.22 -7.34
C GLY A 70 -1.41 14.63 -8.14
N LEU A 71 -2.62 15.14 -7.91
CA LEU A 71 -3.81 14.68 -8.65
C LEU A 71 -3.76 15.09 -10.13
N LEU A 72 -3.12 16.22 -10.45
CA LEU A 72 -3.12 16.79 -11.80
C LEU A 72 -2.26 15.99 -12.78
N ALA A 73 -1.08 15.51 -12.38
CA ALA A 73 -0.29 14.69 -13.30
C ALA A 73 -0.87 13.27 -13.44
N LEU A 74 -1.53 12.74 -12.40
CA LEU A 74 -2.28 11.49 -12.51
C LEU A 74 -3.46 11.64 -13.47
N ALA A 75 -4.23 12.74 -13.35
CA ALA A 75 -5.30 13.07 -14.28
C ALA A 75 -4.77 13.27 -15.71
N ALA A 76 -3.68 14.02 -15.89
CA ALA A 76 -3.06 14.22 -17.20
C ALA A 76 -2.61 12.89 -17.83
N ALA A 77 -1.96 12.01 -17.07
CA ALA A 77 -1.57 10.67 -17.53
C ALA A 77 -2.78 9.82 -17.91
N PHE A 78 -3.87 9.89 -17.13
CA PHE A 78 -5.13 9.21 -17.42
C PHE A 78 -5.76 9.73 -18.72
N PHE A 79 -5.96 11.05 -18.85
CA PHE A 79 -6.50 11.68 -20.06
C PHE A 79 -5.64 11.42 -21.29
N ALA A 80 -4.31 11.43 -21.15
CA ALA A 80 -3.39 11.10 -22.23
C ALA A 80 -3.54 9.64 -22.68
N LYS A 81 -3.62 8.69 -21.74
CA LYS A 81 -3.78 7.26 -22.04
C LYS A 81 -5.11 6.96 -22.73
N PHE A 82 -6.18 7.66 -22.38
CA PHE A 82 -7.52 7.47 -22.93
C PHE A 82 -7.92 8.52 -23.98
N ALA A 83 -6.99 9.34 -24.46
CA ALA A 83 -7.28 10.47 -25.34
C ALA A 83 -8.11 10.08 -26.57
N LYS A 84 -7.78 8.96 -27.23
CA LYS A 84 -8.50 8.48 -28.42
C LYS A 84 -9.97 8.15 -28.11
N LEU A 85 -10.24 7.49 -26.98
CA LEU A 85 -11.60 7.16 -26.56
C LEU A 85 -12.39 8.41 -26.16
N ILE A 86 -11.74 9.35 -25.48
CA ILE A 86 -12.35 10.60 -25.04
C ILE A 86 -12.70 11.48 -26.25
N ILE A 87 -11.80 11.60 -27.22
CA ILE A 87 -12.05 12.33 -28.47
C ILE A 87 -13.18 11.66 -29.26
N ALA A 88 -13.15 10.34 -29.43
CA ALA A 88 -14.21 9.61 -30.12
C ALA A 88 -15.58 9.79 -29.42
N GLY A 89 -15.62 9.67 -28.09
CA GLY A 89 -16.83 9.89 -27.30
C GLY A 89 -17.34 11.33 -27.36
N ALA A 90 -16.45 12.31 -27.30
CA ALA A 90 -16.80 13.73 -27.41
C ALA A 90 -17.36 14.07 -28.81
N LEU A 91 -16.78 13.51 -29.87
CA LEU A 91 -17.29 13.67 -31.24
C LEU A 91 -18.67 13.01 -31.39
N ALA A 92 -18.86 11.79 -30.88
CA ALA A 92 -20.14 11.09 -30.92
C ALA A 92 -21.24 11.85 -30.16
N LEU A 93 -20.93 12.35 -28.95
CA LEU A 93 -21.85 13.16 -28.16
C LEU A 93 -22.17 14.50 -28.83
N GLY A 94 -21.15 15.19 -29.36
CA GLY A 94 -21.34 16.46 -30.06
C GLY A 94 -22.22 16.33 -31.31
N TYR A 95 -22.03 15.25 -32.07
CA TYR A 95 -22.89 14.95 -33.22
C TYR A 95 -24.31 14.59 -32.79
N GLY A 96 -24.45 13.74 -31.77
CA GLY A 96 -25.74 13.34 -31.22
C GLY A 96 -26.57 14.52 -30.72
N VAL A 97 -25.96 15.43 -29.93
CA VAL A 97 -26.62 16.64 -29.43
C VAL A 97 -26.99 17.59 -30.58
N LYS A 98 -26.10 17.80 -31.56
CA LYS A 98 -26.39 18.62 -32.75
C LYS A 98 -27.56 18.06 -33.57
N THR A 99 -27.63 16.74 -33.74
CA THR A 99 -28.74 16.10 -34.47
C THR A 99 -30.07 16.14 -33.71
N LEU A 100 -30.03 16.11 -32.37
CA LEU A 100 -31.23 16.20 -31.53
C LEU A 100 -31.75 17.63 -31.40
N PHE A 101 -30.87 18.64 -31.29
CA PHE A 101 -31.26 20.05 -31.16
C PHE A 101 -31.38 20.80 -32.50
N GLY A 102 -30.71 20.34 -33.56
CA GLY A 102 -30.74 20.96 -34.90
C GLY A 102 -32.01 20.70 -35.71
N ARG A 103 -32.82 19.70 -35.33
CA ARG A 103 -34.10 19.38 -36.00
C ARG A 103 -35.24 20.37 -35.72
N LYS A 104 -35.01 21.46 -34.97
CA LYS A 104 -36.00 22.53 -34.74
C LYS A 104 -35.84 23.77 -35.64
N LYS A 105 -34.92 23.76 -36.61
CA LYS A 105 -34.85 24.82 -37.65
C LYS A 105 -34.92 24.20 -39.04
N ALA A 106 -36.10 23.70 -39.37
CA ALA A 106 -36.53 23.53 -40.75
C ALA A 106 -38.05 23.58 -40.77
N GLU A 107 -38.62 24.77 -41.00
CA GLU A 107 -39.70 24.88 -41.99
C GLU A 107 -39.63 26.27 -42.66
N PRO A 108 -39.95 26.35 -43.97
CA PRO A 108 -39.46 27.33 -44.91
C PRO A 108 -40.42 28.50 -45.16
N ASP A 109 -39.96 29.40 -46.03
CA ASP A 109 -40.65 30.53 -46.65
C ASP A 109 -42.18 30.46 -46.73
N ALA A 110 -42.82 31.56 -46.31
CA ALA A 110 -44.13 32.00 -46.76
C ALA A 110 -44.01 33.41 -47.34
#